data_AF-A0A6C0F778-F1
#
_entry.id   AF-A0A6C0F778-F1
#
_cell.length_a   1.000
_cell.length_b   1.000
_cell.length_c   1.000
_cell.angle_alpha   90.00
_cell.angle_beta   90.00
_cell.angle_gamma   90.00
#
_symmetry.space_group_name_H-M   'P 1'
#
loop_
_entity.id
_entity.type
_entity.pdbx_description
1 polymer ?
#
loop_
_entity_poly.entity_id
_entity_poly.type
_entity_poly.pdbx_seq_one_letter_code
_entity_poly.pdbx_strand_id
1 'polypeptide(L)'
;MKFPITRESLQAFDYAKEQEELKEEELQKRLTLILDGLCKEFKQAMPSNSKEKKFVWRGLNSNITMMGHQDRNSAKKDYIPIFIDKVKELFIGCDIIIDPLKTYLIIDWS
;
A
#
# COMPACT_ATOMS: atom_id res chain seq x y z
N MET A 1 47.19 4.66 13.98
CA MET A 1 45.77 4.69 13.56
C MET A 1 45.63 3.78 12.34
N LYS A 2 44.83 2.71 12.39
CA LYS A 2 44.55 1.85 11.23
C LYS A 2 43.23 2.31 10.63
N PHE A 3 43.25 2.89 9.44
CA PHE A 3 42.05 3.09 8.63
C PHE A 3 41.69 1.73 8.00
N PRO A 4 40.53 1.11 8.30
CA PRO A 4 40.13 -0.12 7.66
C PRO A 4 38.97 0.19 6.71
N ILE A 5 39.28 0.83 5.59
CA ILE A 5 38.34 0.88 4.47
C ILE A 5 39.12 0.33 3.28
N THR A 6 38.98 -0.98 3.05
CA THR A 6 39.57 -1.65 1.89
C THR A 6 38.83 -1.21 0.63
N ARG A 7 39.55 -1.12 -0.50
CA ARG A 7 39.03 -0.70 -1.82
C ARG A 7 37.76 -1.45 -2.25
N GLU A 8 37.57 -2.66 -1.74
CA GLU A 8 36.41 -3.54 -1.94
C GLU A 8 35.13 -2.99 -1.27
N SER A 9 35.24 -2.35 -0.10
CA SER A 9 34.10 -1.71 0.58
C SER A 9 33.60 -0.44 -0.13
N LEU A 10 34.45 0.21 -0.93
CA LEU A 10 34.07 1.30 -1.83
C LEU A 10 33.41 0.82 -3.13
N GLN A 11 33.58 -0.47 -3.49
CA GLN A 11 32.96 -1.08 -4.67
C GLN A 11 31.57 -1.68 -4.40
N ALA A 12 31.11 -1.70 -3.15
CA ALA A 12 29.80 -2.22 -2.76
C ALA A 12 28.65 -1.21 -2.94
N PHE A 13 28.95 0.03 -3.36
CA PHE A 13 27.94 1.04 -3.63
C PHE A 13 27.31 0.79 -5.01
N ASP A 14 26.29 -0.07 -5.00
CA ASP A 14 25.51 -0.39 -6.18
C ASP A 14 24.38 0.63 -6.33
N TYR A 15 24.67 1.72 -7.05
CA TYR A 15 23.72 2.84 -7.27
C TYR A 15 22.36 2.36 -7.80
N ALA A 16 22.33 1.24 -8.53
CA ALA A 16 21.09 0.63 -9.01
C ALA A 16 20.23 0.09 -7.86
N LYS A 17 20.83 -0.54 -6.85
CA LYS A 17 20.10 -1.05 -5.67
C LYS A 17 19.55 0.05 -4.80
N GLU A 18 20.34 1.10 -4.54
CA GLU A 18 19.88 2.24 -3.75
C GLU A 18 18.71 2.97 -4.44
N GLN A 19 18.74 3.09 -5.77
CA GLN A 19 17.61 3.63 -6.53
C GLN A 19 16.36 2.73 -6.48
N GLU A 20 16.51 1.41 -6.44
CA GLU A 20 15.40 0.47 -6.26
C GLU A 20 14.82 0.57 -4.85
N GLU A 21 15.66 0.60 -3.81
CA GLU A 21 15.24 0.75 -2.42
C GLU A 21 14.50 2.07 -2.18
N LEU A 22 14.99 3.18 -2.73
CA LEU A 22 14.32 4.49 -2.62
C LEU A 22 12.94 4.49 -3.30
N LYS A 23 12.80 3.81 -4.44
CA LYS A 23 11.50 3.67 -5.14
C LYS A 23 10.54 2.79 -4.34
N GLU A 24 11.05 1.72 -3.75
CA GLU A 24 10.25 0.84 -2.90
C GLU A 24 9.79 1.56 -1.62
N GLU A 25 10.64 2.38 -1.00
CA GLU A 25 10.24 3.25 0.11
C GLU A 25 9.17 4.26 -0.28
N GLU A 26 9.28 4.90 -1.46
CA GLU A 26 8.29 5.87 -1.92
C GLU A 26 6.93 5.19 -2.16
N LEU A 27 6.94 3.99 -2.74
CA LEU A 27 5.75 3.16 -2.88
C LEU A 27 5.13 2.82 -1.53
N GLN A 28 5.94 2.41 -0.54
CA GLN A 28 5.46 2.13 0.80
C GLN A 28 4.85 3.37 1.47
N LYS A 29 5.49 4.54 1.34
CA LYS A 29 4.95 5.81 1.88
C LYS A 29 3.58 6.13 1.27
N ARG A 30 3.41 5.96 -0.05
CA ARG A 30 2.11 6.19 -0.71
C ARG A 30 1.05 5.19 -0.27
N LEU A 31 1.39 3.91 -0.14
CA LEU A 31 0.49 2.89 0.41
C LEU A 31 0.02 3.26 1.82
N THR A 32 0.94 3.68 2.68
CA THR A 32 0.61 4.12 4.05
C THR A 32 -0.33 5.32 4.05
N LEU A 33 -0.12 6.31 3.18
CA LEU A 33 -1.02 7.46 3.07
C LEU A 33 -2.45 7.07 2.65
N ILE A 34 -2.57 6.13 1.71
CA ILE A 34 -3.88 5.61 1.27
C ILE A 34 -4.57 4.86 2.42
N LEU A 35 -3.82 4.03 3.15
CA LEU A 35 -4.34 3.28 4.30
C LEU A 35 -4.77 4.22 5.45
N ASP A 36 -4.01 5.27 5.72
CA ASP A 36 -4.37 6.30 6.70
C ASP A 36 -5.64 7.04 6.29
N GLY A 37 -5.78 7.38 5.00
CA GLY A 37 -6.99 7.98 4.45
C GLY A 37 -8.21 7.07 4.64
N LEU A 38 -8.06 5.79 4.26
CA LEU A 38 -9.09 4.78 4.43
C LEU A 38 -9.47 4.60 5.91
N CYS A 39 -8.51 4.55 6.83
CA CYS A 39 -8.78 4.48 8.27
C CYS A 39 -9.54 5.70 8.79
N LYS A 40 -9.24 6.90 8.29
CA LYS A 40 -9.95 8.13 8.67
C LYS A 40 -11.39 8.12 8.17
N GLU A 41 -11.60 7.77 6.90
CA GLU A 41 -12.94 7.65 6.31
C GLU A 41 -13.76 6.58 7.03
N PHE A 42 -13.15 5.43 7.33
CA PHE A 42 -13.78 4.37 8.10
C PHE A 42 -14.24 4.85 9.47
N LYS A 43 -13.36 5.51 10.25
CA LYS A 43 -13.70 6.05 11.58
C LYS A 43 -14.82 7.09 11.52
N GLN A 44 -14.87 7.89 10.46
CA GLN A 44 -15.94 8.88 10.25
C GLN A 44 -17.27 8.23 9.87
N ALA A 45 -17.24 7.17 9.06
CA ALA A 45 -18.44 6.47 8.59
C ALA A 45 -18.99 5.46 9.60
N MET A 46 -18.15 4.93 10.50
CA MET A 46 -18.51 3.94 11.52
C MET A 46 -19.74 4.32 12.37
N PRO A 47 -19.86 5.54 12.95
CA PRO A 47 -21.04 5.92 13.72
C PRO A 47 -22.31 5.98 12.86
N SER A 48 -22.21 6.46 11.62
CA SER A 48 -23.33 6.56 10.68
C SER A 48 -23.80 5.20 10.17
N ASN A 49 -22.88 4.25 10.02
CA ASN A 49 -23.16 2.91 9.49
C ASN A 49 -23.32 1.85 10.58
N SER A 50 -23.61 2.25 11.81
CA SER A 50 -23.81 1.35 12.96
C SER A 50 -24.90 0.29 12.75
N LYS A 51 -25.89 0.55 11.88
CA LYS A 51 -26.97 -0.39 11.56
C LYS A 51 -26.56 -1.49 10.58
N GLU A 52 -25.83 -1.13 9.53
CA GLU A 52 -25.43 -2.08 8.48
C GLU A 52 -24.09 -2.73 8.77
N LYS A 53 -23.28 -2.12 9.64
CA LYS A 53 -21.92 -2.53 10.01
C LYS A 53 -21.01 -2.79 8.79
N LYS A 54 -21.27 -2.06 7.70
CA LYS A 54 -20.54 -2.13 6.43
C LYS A 54 -20.02 -0.75 6.05
N PHE A 55 -18.82 -0.72 5.48
CA PHE A 55 -18.20 0.47 4.92
C PHE A 55 -17.75 0.17 3.50
N VAL A 56 -18.17 0.99 2.55
CA VAL A 56 -17.82 0.84 1.13
C VAL A 56 -16.85 1.94 0.74
N TRP A 57 -15.65 1.54 0.33
CA TRP A 57 -14.59 2.41 -0.14
C TRP A 57 -14.44 2.31 -1.66
N ARG A 58 -14.68 3.40 -2.38
CA ARG A 58 -14.67 3.45 -3.87
C ARG A 58 -13.34 3.96 -4.46
N GLY A 59 -12.29 4.08 -3.65
CA GLY A 59 -10.99 4.64 -4.05
C GLY A 59 -9.99 3.62 -4.60
N LEU A 60 -10.38 2.36 -4.79
CA LEU A 60 -9.44 1.26 -5.04
C LEU A 60 -8.74 1.39 -6.40
N ASN A 61 -9.52 1.65 -7.46
CA ASN A 61 -8.98 1.70 -8.81
C ASN A 61 -8.24 3.02 -9.12
N SER A 62 -8.74 4.16 -8.63
CA SER A 62 -8.11 5.47 -8.85
C SER A 62 -6.76 5.59 -8.15
N ASN A 63 -6.66 5.17 -6.89
CA ASN A 63 -5.44 5.34 -6.11
C ASN A 63 -4.37 4.30 -6.45
N ILE A 64 -4.76 3.05 -6.75
CA ILE A 64 -3.81 1.97 -7.03
C ILE A 64 -3.30 2.03 -8.48
N THR A 65 -4.14 2.43 -9.44
CA THR A 65 -3.70 2.60 -10.84
C THR A 65 -2.69 3.73 -11.02
N MET A 66 -2.78 4.80 -10.21
CA MET A 66 -1.77 5.87 -10.24
C MET A 66 -0.39 5.43 -9.74
N MET A 67 -0.31 4.39 -8.90
CA MET A 67 0.99 3.81 -8.48
C MET A 67 1.66 3.02 -9.62
N GLY A 68 0.89 2.34 -10.47
CA GLY A 68 1.42 1.58 -11.61
C GLY A 68 1.87 2.42 -12.80
N HIS A 69 1.40 3.67 -12.92
CA HIS A 69 1.63 4.49 -14.12
C HIS A 69 3.00 5.20 -14.16
N GLN A 70 3.67 5.34 -13.01
CA GLN A 70 5.01 5.97 -12.93
C GLN A 70 6.15 5.00 -13.23
N ASP A 71 5.89 3.70 -13.27
CA ASP A 71 6.93 2.68 -13.36
C ASP A 71 6.90 2.03 -14.75
N ARG A 72 7.54 2.68 -15.73
CA ARG A 72 7.57 2.22 -17.14
C ARG A 72 8.29 0.88 -17.35
N ASN A 73 9.04 0.39 -16.36
CA ASN A 73 9.91 -0.79 -16.48
C ASN A 73 9.56 -1.93 -15.51
N SER A 74 8.67 -1.76 -14.54
CA SER A 74 8.24 -2.90 -13.72
C SER A 74 7.09 -3.60 -14.41
N ALA A 75 7.29 -4.87 -14.78
CA ALA A 75 6.24 -5.74 -15.28
C ALA A 75 5.02 -5.63 -14.38
N LYS A 76 3.96 -4.92 -14.84
CA LYS A 76 2.69 -4.61 -14.14
C LYS A 76 2.60 -5.31 -12.78
N LYS A 77 3.30 -4.78 -11.77
CA LYS A 77 3.23 -5.35 -10.43
C LYS A 77 1.81 -5.04 -9.97
N ASP A 78 0.99 -6.06 -9.84
CA ASP A 78 -0.38 -5.91 -9.38
C ASP A 78 -0.26 -5.57 -7.88
N TYR A 79 -0.27 -4.27 -7.56
CA TYR A 79 -0.14 -3.76 -6.19
C TYR A 79 -1.42 -3.98 -5.37
N ILE A 80 -2.50 -4.38 -6.03
CA ILE A 80 -3.81 -4.61 -5.43
C ILE A 80 -3.73 -5.72 -4.36
N PRO A 81 -3.22 -6.94 -4.64
CA PRO A 81 -2.98 -7.96 -3.61
C PRO A 81 -2.24 -7.45 -2.37
N ILE A 82 -1.11 -6.74 -2.56
CA ILE A 82 -0.28 -6.22 -1.46
C ILE A 82 -1.07 -5.23 -0.60
N PHE A 83 -1.84 -4.36 -1.24
CA PHE A 83 -2.72 -3.43 -0.54
C PHE A 83 -3.77 -4.19 0.28
N ILE A 84 -4.41 -5.19 -0.30
CA ILE A 84 -5.45 -5.99 0.36
C ILE A 84 -4.91 -6.69 1.60
N ASP A 85 -3.72 -7.29 1.50
CA ASP A 85 -3.10 -7.98 2.62
C ASP A 85 -2.82 -7.00 3.78
N LYS A 86 -2.33 -5.80 3.48
CA LYS A 86 -2.17 -4.74 4.49
C LYS A 86 -3.49 -4.29 5.10
N VAL A 87 -4.57 -4.18 4.32
CA VAL A 87 -5.89 -3.83 4.87
C VAL A 87 -6.38 -4.97 5.80
N LYS A 88 -6.16 -6.24 5.45
CA LYS A 88 -6.50 -7.39 6.31
C LYS A 88 -5.73 -7.37 7.63
N GLU A 89 -4.46 -6.98 7.61
CA GLU A 89 -3.66 -6.82 8.82
C GLU A 89 -4.16 -5.68 9.72
N LEU A 90 -4.64 -4.58 9.13
CA LEU A 90 -5.13 -3.41 9.87
C LEU A 90 -6.54 -3.60 10.44
N PHE A 91 -7.43 -4.26 9.72
CA PHE A 91 -8.84 -4.43 10.09
C PHE A 91 -9.09 -5.81 10.69
N ILE A 92 -8.56 -6.03 11.88
CA ILE A 92 -8.66 -7.30 12.61
C ILE A 92 -10.14 -7.59 12.94
N GLY A 93 -10.61 -8.77 12.54
CA GLY A 93 -11.99 -9.21 12.80
C GLY A 93 -13.03 -8.61 11.85
N CYS A 94 -12.61 -7.95 10.77
CA CYS A 94 -13.49 -7.49 9.71
C CYS A 94 -13.37 -8.38 8.47
N ASP A 95 -14.48 -8.63 7.79
CA ASP A 95 -14.49 -9.26 6.48
C ASP A 95 -14.23 -8.21 5.40
N ILE A 96 -13.22 -8.48 4.57
CA ILE A 96 -12.83 -7.60 3.46
C ILE A 96 -13.29 -8.22 2.16
N ILE A 97 -14.33 -7.62 1.58
CA ILE A 97 -14.92 -8.05 0.31
C ILE A 97 -14.49 -7.08 -0.78
N ILE A 98 -14.06 -7.62 -1.91
CA ILE A 98 -13.53 -6.84 -3.01
C ILE A 98 -14.36 -7.14 -4.24
N ASP A 99 -14.75 -6.06 -4.92
CA ASP A 99 -15.44 -6.14 -6.18
C ASP A 99 -14.60 -6.89 -7.24
N PRO A 100 -15.21 -7.81 -8.04
CA PRO A 100 -14.50 -8.47 -9.13
C PRO A 100 -13.91 -7.50 -10.16
N LEU A 101 -14.51 -6.32 -10.35
CA LEU A 101 -13.97 -5.26 -11.21
C LEU A 101 -12.93 -4.38 -10.51
N LYS A 102 -12.55 -4.72 -9.27
CA LYS A 102 -11.57 -4.04 -8.41
C LYS A 102 -11.85 -2.54 -8.25
N THR A 103 -13.13 -2.14 -8.30
CA THR A 103 -13.52 -0.72 -8.23
C THR A 103 -13.76 -0.24 -6.80
N TYR A 104 -14.27 -1.11 -5.94
CA TYR A 104 -14.53 -0.81 -4.54
C TYR A 104 -14.13 -1.97 -3.61
N LEU A 105 -13.89 -1.61 -2.36
CA LEU A 105 -13.65 -2.54 -1.25
C LEU A 105 -14.70 -2.29 -0.18
N ILE A 106 -15.21 -3.37 0.40
CA ILE A 106 -16.18 -3.36 1.47
C ILE A 106 -15.50 -3.92 2.71
N ILE A 107 -15.58 -3.17 3.80
CA ILE A 107 -15.16 -3.62 5.13
C ILE A 107 -16.44 -3.87 5.92
N ASP A 108 -16.67 -5.13 6.28
CA ASP A 108 -17.80 -5.57 7.08
C ASP A 108 -17.30 -5.95 8.48
N TRP A 109 -17.84 -5.32 9.52
CA TRP A 109 -17.48 -5.60 10.92
C TRP A 109 -18.67 -6.18 11.71
N SER A 110 -19.58 -6.87 11.01
CA SER A 110 -20.83 -7.35 11.59
C SER A 110 -20.70 -8.28 12.78
#